data_AF-A0A7D9ENL7-F1
#
_entry.id   AF-A0A7D9ENL7-F1
#
_cell.length_a   1.000
_cell.length_b   1.000
_cell.length_c   1.000
_cell.angle_alpha   90.00
_cell.angle_beta   90.00
_cell.angle_gamma   90.00
#
_symmetry.space_group_name_H-M   'P 1'
#
loop_
_entity.id
_entity.type
_entity.pdbx_description
1 polymer ?
#
loop_
_entity_poly.entity_id
_entity_poly.type
_entity_poly.pdbx_seq_one_letter_code
_entity_poly.pdbx_strand_id
1 'polypeptide(L)'
;MVTTDIDQVKLWLNQWDDVQKSRKIYRLLHDAFLSNEQRESASEMMIELLRTYPEESAGEAKDDATNCIVSFIDRPNVWIMDHLLELGPVRSLKEELIYQILEIFVSGSIKDYIKFYEENSNFVESTGLNHERNLRKIRILTFISLVNKHDEITFEELSKELNINVENVESFIIDVLKTRLARVRIDEVDGRIITSSAAYRTFGNKQWQILQQRLKEWQTNLQTVQKQLIDIQPNM
;
A
#
# COMPACT_ATOMS: atom_id res chain seq x y z
N MET A 1 24.44 9.69 -19.30
CA MET A 1 23.54 9.18 -18.24
C MET A 1 23.43 10.27 -17.20
N VAL A 2 22.29 10.98 -17.17
CA VAL A 2 22.02 11.92 -16.07
C VAL A 2 21.53 11.05 -14.92
N THR A 3 22.36 10.86 -13.90
CA THR A 3 21.93 10.32 -12.62
C THR A 3 21.13 11.43 -11.94
N THR A 4 19.83 11.49 -12.23
CA THR A 4 18.93 12.45 -11.59
C THR A 4 18.73 12.00 -10.15
N ASP A 5 19.55 12.52 -9.26
CA ASP A 5 19.39 12.31 -7.83
C ASP A 5 18.17 13.14 -7.36
N ILE A 6 17.12 12.42 -6.97
CA ILE A 6 15.85 12.99 -6.51
C ILE A 6 16.07 13.92 -5.32
N ASP A 7 17.03 13.61 -4.46
CA ASP A 7 17.30 14.41 -3.26
C ASP A 7 17.99 15.74 -3.62
N GLN A 8 18.83 15.76 -4.66
CA GLN A 8 19.41 17.01 -5.17
C GLN A 8 18.35 17.89 -5.83
N VAL A 9 17.43 17.30 -6.58
CA VAL A 9 16.31 18.03 -7.18
C VAL A 9 15.43 18.64 -6.09
N LYS A 10 15.12 17.89 -5.02
CA LYS A 10 14.37 18.42 -3.86
C LYS A 10 15.09 19.58 -3.19
N LEU A 11 16.42 19.49 -3.02
CA LEU A 11 17.22 20.56 -2.45
C LEU A 11 17.23 21.81 -3.32
N TRP A 12 17.37 21.68 -4.64
CA TRP A 12 17.34 22.81 -5.58
C TRP A 12 15.96 23.45 -5.66
N LEU A 13 14.90 22.64 -5.63
CA LEU A 13 13.53 23.15 -5.67
C LEU A 13 13.13 23.84 -4.36
N ASN A 14 13.64 23.39 -3.21
CA ASN A 14 13.46 24.10 -1.94
C ASN A 14 14.20 25.45 -1.89
N GLN A 15 15.24 25.62 -2.71
CA GLN A 15 15.94 26.90 -2.86
C GLN A 15 15.21 27.86 -3.80
N TRP A 16 14.23 27.39 -4.57
CA TRP A 16 13.48 28.18 -5.54
C TRP A 16 12.06 28.46 -5.03
N ASP A 17 11.79 29.71 -4.66
CA ASP A 17 10.48 30.16 -4.14
C ASP A 17 9.31 30.09 -5.15
N ASP A 18 9.57 29.74 -6.42
CA ASP A 18 8.56 29.74 -7.48
C ASP A 18 7.89 28.37 -7.65
N VAL A 19 6.77 28.20 -6.93
CA VAL A 19 5.94 26.98 -6.92
C VAL A 19 5.45 26.58 -8.32
N GLN A 20 5.19 27.53 -9.23
CA GLN A 20 4.68 27.21 -10.56
C GLN A 20 5.76 26.63 -11.48
N LYS A 21 7.00 27.14 -11.39
CA LYS A 21 8.14 26.58 -12.13
C LYS A 21 8.54 25.22 -11.59
N SER A 22 8.52 25.04 -10.28
CA SER A 22 8.77 23.74 -9.63
C SER A 22 7.81 22.66 -10.14
N ARG A 23 6.51 22.97 -10.27
CA ARG A 23 5.51 22.04 -10.86
C ARG A 23 5.82 21.67 -12.31
N LYS A 24 6.21 22.62 -13.16
CA LYS A 24 6.59 22.33 -14.55
C LYS A 24 7.82 21.43 -14.62
N ILE A 25 8.80 21.64 -13.73
CA ILE A 25 10.00 20.81 -13.63
C ILE A 25 9.62 19.39 -13.21
N TYR A 26 8.76 19.22 -12.21
CA TYR A 26 8.29 17.89 -11.81
C TYR A 26 7.54 17.17 -12.93
N ARG A 27 6.72 17.86 -13.74
CA ARG A 27 6.07 17.25 -14.92
C ARG A 27 7.10 16.80 -15.97
N LEU A 28 8.05 17.66 -16.30
CA LEU A 28 9.11 17.32 -17.27
C LEU A 28 10.01 16.18 -16.77
N LEU A 29 10.30 16.14 -15.47
CA LEU A 29 11.04 15.05 -14.85
C LEU A 29 10.23 13.76 -14.89
N HIS A 30 8.93 13.80 -14.56
CA HIS A 30 8.04 12.65 -14.66
C HIS A 30 8.02 12.08 -16.09
N ASP A 31 7.87 12.93 -17.10
CA ASP A 31 7.85 12.50 -18.51
C ASP A 31 9.20 11.93 -18.96
N ALA A 32 10.32 12.51 -18.49
CA ALA A 32 11.65 11.98 -18.72
C ALA A 32 11.88 10.62 -18.05
N PHE A 33 11.38 10.43 -16.82
CA PHE A 33 11.47 9.16 -16.09
C PHE A 33 10.60 8.08 -16.72
N LEU A 34 9.40 8.43 -17.23
CA LEU A 34 8.57 7.53 -18.02
C LEU A 34 9.27 7.08 -19.30
N SER A 35 9.92 8.02 -20.00
CA SER A 35 10.69 7.74 -21.23
C SER A 35 11.90 6.84 -20.97
N ASN A 36 12.46 6.88 -19.75
CA ASN A 36 13.58 6.06 -19.33
C ASN A 36 13.16 4.73 -18.65
N GLU A 37 11.88 4.36 -18.70
CA GLU A 37 11.30 3.18 -18.03
C GLU A 37 11.48 3.14 -16.49
N GLN A 38 11.92 4.23 -15.87
CA GLN A 38 12.11 4.36 -14.42
C GLN A 38 10.79 4.72 -13.73
N ARG A 39 9.84 3.77 -13.75
CA ARG A 39 8.47 3.97 -13.24
C ARG A 39 8.41 4.24 -11.73
N GLU A 40 9.37 3.73 -10.96
CA GLU A 40 9.49 3.99 -9.51
C GLU A 40 9.71 5.46 -9.23
N SER A 41 10.81 6.01 -9.75
CA SER A 41 11.18 7.42 -9.64
C SER A 41 10.13 8.35 -10.25
N ALA A 42 9.51 7.96 -11.38
CA ALA A 42 8.41 8.74 -11.95
C ALA A 42 7.24 8.87 -10.97
N SER A 43 6.84 7.78 -10.33
CA SER A 43 5.70 7.77 -9.40
C SER A 43 5.98 8.59 -8.14
N GLU A 44 7.21 8.54 -7.63
CA GLU A 44 7.66 9.40 -6.52
C GLU A 44 7.60 10.88 -6.91
N MET A 45 8.08 11.24 -8.10
CA MET A 45 7.99 12.62 -8.60
C MET A 45 6.56 13.10 -8.81
N MET A 46 5.67 12.21 -9.25
CA MET A 46 4.25 12.52 -9.36
C MET A 46 3.62 12.76 -7.98
N ILE A 47 3.97 11.97 -6.95
CA ILE A 47 3.49 12.21 -5.58
C ILE A 47 3.99 13.57 -5.06
N GLU A 48 5.28 13.89 -5.25
CA GLU A 48 5.83 15.18 -4.80
C GLU A 48 5.20 16.37 -5.55
N LEU A 49 4.91 16.20 -6.85
CA LEU A 49 4.12 17.15 -7.61
C LEU A 49 2.75 17.37 -6.97
N LEU A 50 2.03 16.29 -6.65
CA LEU A 50 0.69 16.35 -6.06
C LEU A 50 0.70 16.95 -4.65
N ARG A 51 1.76 16.75 -3.86
CA ARG A 51 1.97 17.39 -2.55
C ARG A 51 2.17 18.91 -2.64
N THR A 52 2.66 19.39 -3.79
CA THR A 52 2.94 20.82 -4.02
C THR A 52 1.65 21.62 -4.34
N TYR A 53 0.49 20.95 -4.50
CA TYR A 53 -0.79 21.62 -4.73
C TYR A 53 -1.48 21.97 -3.40
N PRO A 54 -1.82 23.26 -3.16
CA PRO A 54 -2.73 23.63 -2.09
C PRO A 54 -4.15 23.15 -2.43
N GLU A 55 -5.00 22.96 -1.41
CA GLU A 55 -6.36 22.44 -1.56
C GLU A 55 -7.24 23.28 -2.52
N GLU A 56 -6.96 24.59 -2.63
CA GLU A 56 -7.67 25.51 -3.52
C GLU A 56 -7.38 25.29 -5.02
N SER A 57 -6.20 24.75 -5.36
CA SER A 57 -5.80 24.43 -6.74
C SER A 57 -5.99 22.94 -7.09
N ALA A 58 -6.61 22.16 -6.20
CA ALA A 58 -6.80 20.72 -6.35
C ALA A 58 -7.61 20.34 -7.60
N GLY A 59 -8.48 21.23 -8.08
CA GLY A 59 -9.27 21.03 -9.30
C GLY A 59 -8.42 20.96 -10.58
N GLU A 60 -7.28 21.65 -10.62
CA GLU A 60 -6.38 21.66 -11.80
C GLU A 60 -5.50 20.40 -11.88
N ALA A 61 -5.35 19.68 -10.77
CA ALA A 61 -4.51 18.49 -10.65
C ALA A 61 -5.33 17.19 -10.73
N LYS A 62 -6.61 17.25 -11.10
CA LYS A 62 -7.49 16.07 -11.20
C LYS A 62 -7.00 15.05 -12.22
N ASP A 63 -6.60 15.50 -13.40
CA ASP A 63 -6.09 14.62 -14.46
C ASP A 63 -4.75 13.99 -14.05
N ASP A 64 -3.85 14.79 -13.46
CA ASP A 64 -2.57 14.33 -12.93
C ASP A 64 -2.77 13.29 -11.80
N ALA A 65 -3.73 13.53 -10.91
CA ALA A 65 -4.09 12.61 -9.83
C ALA A 65 -4.71 11.32 -10.36
N THR A 66 -5.59 11.40 -11.37
CA THR A 66 -6.19 10.23 -12.03
C THR A 66 -5.12 9.37 -12.69
N ASN A 67 -4.22 9.99 -13.46
CA ASN A 67 -3.10 9.30 -14.12
C ASN A 67 -2.15 8.68 -13.08
N CYS A 68 -1.90 9.37 -11.97
CA CYS A 68 -1.14 8.83 -10.85
C CYS A 68 -1.79 7.57 -10.30
N ILE A 69 -3.09 7.62 -9.94
CA ILE A 69 -3.81 6.47 -9.40
C ILE A 69 -3.79 5.28 -10.37
N VAL A 70 -4.08 5.51 -11.65
CA VAL A 70 -4.05 4.45 -12.68
C VAL A 70 -2.66 3.81 -12.78
N SER A 71 -1.61 4.64 -12.80
CA SER A 71 -0.21 4.16 -12.82
C SER A 71 0.12 3.31 -11.58
N PHE A 72 -0.32 3.73 -10.39
CA PHE A 72 -0.12 2.98 -9.15
C PHE A 72 -0.90 1.65 -9.13
N ILE A 73 -2.11 1.62 -9.68
CA ILE A 73 -2.93 0.41 -9.75
C ILE A 73 -2.34 -0.59 -10.74
N ASP A 74 -1.95 -0.17 -11.94
CA ASP A 74 -1.37 -1.06 -12.98
C ASP A 74 -0.06 -1.72 -12.52
N ARG A 75 0.69 -1.07 -11.61
CA ARG A 75 1.96 -1.60 -11.14
C ARG A 75 1.78 -2.85 -10.26
N PRO A 76 2.36 -4.00 -10.64
CA PRO A 76 2.18 -5.26 -9.90
C PRO A 76 2.96 -5.31 -8.59
N ASN A 77 4.01 -4.50 -8.44
CA ASN A 77 4.90 -4.54 -7.27
C ASN A 77 4.52 -3.52 -6.18
N VAL A 78 3.51 -2.68 -6.42
CA VAL A 78 3.07 -1.66 -5.47
C VAL A 78 1.78 -2.10 -4.82
N TRP A 79 1.82 -2.31 -3.51
CA TRP A 79 0.71 -2.88 -2.74
C TRP A 79 0.10 -1.89 -1.75
N ILE A 80 0.93 -0.99 -1.22
CA ILE A 80 0.54 0.01 -0.22
C ILE A 80 0.32 1.33 -0.97
N MET A 81 -0.89 1.87 -0.87
CA MET A 81 -1.34 3.08 -1.58
C MET A 81 -2.05 4.07 -0.65
N ASP A 82 -1.92 3.88 0.66
CA ASP A 82 -2.53 4.72 1.70
C ASP A 82 -2.08 6.19 1.61
N HIS A 83 -0.81 6.42 1.32
CA HIS A 83 -0.22 7.75 1.12
C HIS A 83 -0.89 8.57 0.01
N LEU A 84 -1.54 7.92 -0.97
CA LEU A 84 -2.28 8.64 -2.02
C LEU A 84 -3.56 9.27 -1.48
N LEU A 85 -4.23 8.66 -0.49
CA LEU A 85 -5.45 9.20 0.12
C LEU A 85 -5.20 10.45 0.98
N GLU A 86 -3.95 10.66 1.39
CA GLU A 86 -3.56 11.84 2.15
C GLU A 86 -3.39 13.09 1.28
N LEU A 87 -3.23 12.91 -0.04
CA LEU A 87 -3.02 14.01 -0.97
C LEU A 87 -4.30 14.84 -1.15
N GLY A 88 -4.18 16.17 -1.05
CA GLY A 88 -5.29 17.11 -1.25
C GLY A 88 -6.06 16.89 -2.56
N PRO A 89 -5.37 16.82 -3.72
CA PRO A 89 -6.01 16.54 -5.01
C PRO A 89 -6.82 15.24 -5.06
N VAL A 90 -6.34 14.19 -4.39
CA VAL A 90 -7.03 12.89 -4.34
C VAL A 90 -8.27 12.97 -3.44
N ARG A 91 -8.23 13.78 -2.37
CA ARG A 91 -9.42 14.02 -1.52
C ARG A 91 -10.52 14.81 -2.24
N SER A 92 -10.16 15.67 -3.17
CA SER A 92 -11.13 16.39 -4.02
C SER A 92 -11.81 15.49 -5.05
N LEU A 93 -11.27 14.29 -5.30
CA LEU A 93 -11.80 13.29 -6.23
C LEU A 93 -12.76 12.28 -5.55
N LYS A 94 -13.16 12.49 -4.30
CA LYS A 94 -14.02 11.56 -3.53
C LYS A 94 -15.31 11.13 -4.22
N GLU A 95 -15.87 11.99 -5.07
CA GLU A 95 -17.12 11.72 -5.79
C GLU A 95 -16.90 10.95 -7.10
N GLU A 96 -15.64 10.77 -7.53
CA GLU A 96 -15.31 10.13 -8.80
C GLU A 96 -15.03 8.64 -8.63
N LEU A 97 -15.32 7.86 -9.69
CA LEU A 97 -15.12 6.40 -9.71
C LEU A 97 -13.66 5.99 -9.47
N ILE A 98 -12.70 6.84 -9.83
CA ILE A 98 -11.26 6.59 -9.62
C ILE A 98 -10.87 6.59 -8.13
N TYR A 99 -11.55 7.40 -7.31
CA TYR A 99 -11.31 7.40 -5.87
C TYR A 99 -11.93 6.16 -5.22
N GLN A 100 -13.13 5.76 -5.66
CA GLN A 100 -13.80 4.56 -5.15
C GLN A 100 -12.97 3.30 -5.39
N ILE A 101 -12.40 3.13 -6.59
CA ILE A 101 -11.53 1.98 -6.86
C ILE A 101 -10.27 2.03 -5.99
N LEU A 102 -9.63 3.20 -5.81
CA LEU A 102 -8.49 3.35 -4.91
C LEU A 102 -8.85 2.99 -3.47
N GLU A 103 -10.00 3.44 -2.97
CA GLU A 103 -10.49 3.12 -1.65
C GLU A 103 -10.70 1.61 -1.47
N ILE A 104 -11.27 0.93 -2.47
CA ILE A 104 -11.40 -0.54 -2.47
C ILE A 104 -10.02 -1.21 -2.36
N PHE A 105 -9.01 -0.72 -3.06
CA PHE A 105 -7.66 -1.27 -2.95
C PHE A 105 -7.03 -1.04 -1.56
N VAL A 106 -7.28 0.12 -0.95
CA VAL A 106 -6.70 0.47 0.35
C VAL A 106 -7.42 -0.23 1.52
N SER A 107 -8.75 -0.22 1.55
CA SER A 107 -9.55 -0.69 2.69
C SER A 107 -10.54 -1.81 2.36
N GLY A 108 -10.85 -2.03 1.08
CA GLY A 108 -11.88 -2.96 0.62
C GLY A 108 -11.44 -4.42 0.46
N SER A 109 -12.44 -5.24 0.12
CA SER A 109 -12.33 -6.67 -0.13
C SER A 109 -12.46 -7.02 -1.62
N ILE A 110 -12.12 -8.26 -1.99
CA ILE A 110 -12.35 -8.75 -3.35
C ILE A 110 -13.82 -8.68 -3.76
N LYS A 111 -14.75 -8.90 -2.82
CA LYS A 111 -16.19 -8.85 -3.07
C LYS A 111 -16.62 -7.44 -3.49
N ASP A 112 -16.03 -6.42 -2.88
CA ASP A 112 -16.30 -5.01 -3.21
C ASP A 112 -15.75 -4.67 -4.60
N TYR A 113 -14.56 -5.18 -4.94
CA TYR A 113 -13.99 -5.00 -6.28
C TYR A 113 -14.83 -5.67 -7.38
N ILE A 114 -15.33 -6.89 -7.14
CA ILE A 114 -16.17 -7.60 -8.11
C ILE A 114 -17.46 -6.83 -8.36
N LYS A 115 -18.15 -6.36 -7.31
CA LYS A 115 -19.35 -5.53 -7.45
C LYS A 115 -19.07 -4.25 -8.23
N PHE A 116 -17.98 -3.56 -7.90
CA PHE A 116 -17.57 -2.35 -8.62
C PHE A 116 -17.32 -2.63 -10.11
N TYR A 117 -16.69 -3.76 -10.44
CA TYR A 117 -16.43 -4.16 -11.82
C TYR A 117 -17.71 -4.53 -12.59
N GLU A 118 -18.67 -5.21 -11.95
CA GLU A 118 -19.97 -5.51 -12.55
C GLU A 118 -20.76 -4.24 -12.89
N GLU A 119 -20.69 -3.22 -12.02
CA GLU A 119 -21.37 -1.94 -12.22
C GLU A 119 -20.63 -1.00 -13.19
N ASN A 120 -19.29 -1.06 -13.25
CA ASN A 120 -18.44 -0.07 -13.95
C ASN A 120 -17.40 -0.70 -14.89
N SER A 121 -17.72 -1.81 -15.56
CA SER A 121 -16.83 -2.53 -16.48
C SER A 121 -16.21 -1.62 -17.55
N ASN A 122 -17.03 -0.76 -18.17
CA ASN A 122 -16.60 0.21 -19.18
C ASN A 122 -15.53 1.18 -18.66
N PHE A 123 -15.59 1.56 -17.38
CA PHE A 123 -14.64 2.49 -16.78
C PHE A 123 -13.24 1.85 -16.64
N VAL A 124 -13.19 0.59 -16.18
CA VAL A 124 -11.93 -0.15 -16.02
C VAL A 124 -11.26 -0.40 -17.37
N GLU A 125 -12.04 -0.69 -18.42
CA GLU A 125 -11.50 -0.84 -19.78
C GLU A 125 -11.02 0.48 -20.37
N SER A 126 -11.78 1.57 -20.16
CA SER A 126 -11.41 2.91 -20.65
C SER A 126 -10.13 3.47 -20.03
N THR A 127 -9.81 3.06 -18.80
CA THR A 127 -8.59 3.47 -18.08
C THR A 127 -7.37 2.61 -18.43
N GLY A 128 -7.52 1.58 -19.28
CA GLY A 128 -6.43 0.69 -19.69
C GLY A 128 -6.00 -0.30 -18.61
N LEU A 129 -6.78 -0.42 -17.53
CA LEU A 129 -6.49 -1.31 -16.41
C LEU A 129 -6.86 -2.76 -16.76
N ASN A 130 -5.93 -3.70 -16.54
CA ASN A 130 -6.21 -5.10 -16.77
C ASN A 130 -6.97 -5.72 -15.59
N HIS A 131 -8.20 -6.17 -15.84
CA HIS A 131 -9.07 -6.78 -14.83
C HIS A 131 -8.41 -7.97 -14.11
N GLU A 132 -7.79 -8.90 -14.83
CA GLU A 132 -7.17 -10.09 -14.21
C GLU A 132 -6.02 -9.74 -13.28
N ARG A 133 -5.17 -8.77 -13.67
CA ARG A 133 -4.04 -8.32 -12.84
C ARG A 133 -4.55 -7.64 -11.58
N ASN A 134 -5.54 -6.77 -11.72
CA ASN A 134 -6.18 -6.10 -10.60
C ASN A 134 -6.88 -7.08 -9.65
N LEU A 135 -7.53 -8.10 -10.21
CA LEU A 135 -8.20 -9.14 -9.44
C LEU A 135 -7.20 -10.00 -8.66
N ARG A 136 -6.04 -10.35 -9.24
CA ARG A 136 -4.94 -11.00 -8.50
C ARG A 136 -4.39 -10.08 -7.42
N LYS A 137 -4.23 -8.79 -7.72
CA LYS A 137 -3.69 -7.79 -6.79
C LYS A 137 -4.60 -7.61 -5.57
N ILE A 138 -5.91 -7.42 -5.79
CA ILE A 138 -6.87 -7.27 -4.69
C ILE A 138 -7.00 -8.56 -3.87
N ARG A 139 -6.87 -9.75 -4.47
CA ARG A 139 -6.82 -11.02 -3.73
C ARG A 139 -5.68 -11.06 -2.71
N ILE A 140 -4.46 -10.72 -3.14
CA ILE A 140 -3.28 -10.71 -2.26
C ILE A 140 -3.47 -9.70 -1.14
N LEU A 141 -3.99 -8.52 -1.48
CA LEU A 141 -4.34 -7.51 -0.51
C LEU A 141 -5.38 -8.06 0.49
N THR A 142 -6.46 -8.72 0.04
CA THR A 142 -7.53 -9.27 0.91
C THR A 142 -6.98 -10.31 1.85
N PHE A 143 -6.09 -11.17 1.37
CA PHE A 143 -5.36 -12.12 2.20
C PHE A 143 -4.58 -11.42 3.31
N ILE A 144 -3.80 -10.39 3.00
CA ILE A 144 -3.01 -9.62 3.99
C ILE A 144 -3.93 -9.01 5.06
N SER A 145 -5.07 -8.44 4.66
CA SER A 145 -6.04 -7.87 5.60
C SER A 145 -6.68 -8.91 6.51
N LEU A 146 -6.89 -10.14 6.01
CA LEU A 146 -7.47 -11.22 6.79
C LEU A 146 -6.47 -11.78 7.81
N VAL A 147 -5.24 -12.02 7.37
CA VAL A 147 -4.09 -12.49 8.15
C VAL A 147 -3.71 -11.49 9.27
N ASN A 148 -3.96 -10.19 9.08
CA ASN A 148 -3.79 -9.20 10.15
C ASN A 148 -4.92 -9.19 11.20
N LYS A 149 -6.09 -9.77 10.90
CA LYS A 149 -7.23 -9.84 11.82
C LYS A 149 -7.23 -11.13 12.62
N HIS A 150 -6.75 -12.22 12.03
CA HIS A 150 -6.76 -13.56 12.59
C HIS A 150 -5.37 -14.20 12.51
N ASP A 151 -4.87 -14.68 13.65
CA ASP A 151 -3.57 -15.36 13.72
C ASP A 151 -3.63 -16.78 13.13
N GLU A 152 -4.81 -17.41 13.14
CA GLU A 152 -5.07 -18.73 12.56
C GLU A 152 -6.29 -18.66 11.65
N ILE A 153 -6.19 -19.20 10.43
CA ILE A 153 -7.27 -19.19 9.43
C ILE A 153 -7.33 -20.55 8.73
N THR A 154 -8.53 -21.08 8.52
CA THR A 154 -8.72 -22.34 7.79
C THR A 154 -8.72 -22.15 6.27
N PHE A 155 -8.40 -23.20 5.50
CA PHE A 155 -8.47 -23.14 4.03
C PHE A 155 -9.88 -22.87 3.50
N GLU A 156 -10.92 -23.33 4.20
CA GLU A 156 -12.31 -23.07 3.83
C GLU A 156 -12.68 -21.59 3.95
N GLU A 157 -12.25 -20.94 5.03
CA GLU A 157 -12.45 -19.50 5.24
C GLU A 157 -11.69 -18.68 4.19
N LEU A 158 -10.45 -19.07 3.89
CA LEU A 158 -9.65 -18.45 2.83
C LEU A 158 -10.32 -18.60 1.46
N SER A 159 -10.80 -19.79 1.13
CA SER A 159 -11.49 -20.06 -0.13
C SER A 159 -12.72 -19.18 -0.30
N LYS A 160 -13.53 -19.03 0.75
CA LYS A 160 -14.74 -18.17 0.75
C LYS A 160 -14.41 -16.68 0.64
N GLU A 161 -13.40 -16.21 1.36
CA GLU A 161 -13.04 -14.79 1.36
C GLU A 161 -12.27 -14.35 0.12
N LEU A 162 -11.46 -15.24 -0.47
CA LEU A 162 -10.67 -14.94 -1.68
C LEU A 162 -11.41 -15.30 -2.98
N ASN A 163 -12.53 -16.02 -2.89
CA ASN A 163 -13.28 -16.56 -4.02
C ASN A 163 -12.37 -17.41 -4.95
N ILE A 164 -11.69 -18.39 -4.36
CA ILE A 164 -10.77 -19.32 -5.04
C ILE A 164 -11.14 -20.75 -4.62
N ASN A 165 -11.02 -21.72 -5.54
CA ASN A 165 -11.19 -23.14 -5.20
C ASN A 165 -10.17 -23.58 -4.14
N VAL A 166 -10.60 -24.44 -3.21
CA VAL A 166 -9.78 -24.96 -2.10
C VAL A 166 -8.46 -25.56 -2.61
N GLU A 167 -8.50 -26.28 -3.73
CA GLU A 167 -7.31 -26.89 -4.37
C GLU A 167 -6.23 -25.87 -4.77
N ASN A 168 -6.64 -24.63 -5.09
CA ASN A 168 -5.74 -23.58 -5.55
C ASN A 168 -5.29 -22.64 -4.41
N VAL A 169 -5.82 -22.81 -3.19
CA VAL A 169 -5.49 -21.93 -2.04
C VAL A 169 -4.01 -22.05 -1.70
N GLU A 170 -3.44 -23.25 -1.72
CA GLU A 170 -2.03 -23.46 -1.40
C GLU A 170 -1.10 -22.78 -2.41
N SER A 171 -1.34 -22.98 -3.71
CA SER A 171 -0.58 -22.31 -4.77
C SER A 171 -0.65 -20.79 -4.63
N PHE A 172 -1.82 -20.26 -4.25
CA PHE A 172 -2.00 -18.84 -4.01
C PHE A 172 -1.20 -18.34 -2.80
N ILE A 173 -1.18 -19.08 -1.69
CA ILE A 173 -0.38 -18.74 -0.51
C ILE A 173 1.10 -18.67 -0.87
N ILE A 174 1.60 -19.62 -1.68
CA ILE A 174 2.99 -19.62 -2.16
C ILE A 174 3.29 -18.34 -2.95
N ASP A 175 2.38 -17.91 -3.82
CA ASP A 175 2.55 -16.66 -4.56
C ASP A 175 2.54 -15.43 -3.65
N VAL A 176 1.70 -15.40 -2.61
CA VAL A 176 1.74 -14.34 -1.59
C VAL A 176 3.08 -14.33 -0.85
N LEU A 177 3.63 -15.48 -0.47
CA LEU A 177 4.92 -15.56 0.21
C LEU A 177 6.06 -14.99 -0.64
N LYS A 178 6.00 -15.14 -1.98
CA LYS A 178 6.97 -14.53 -2.91
C LYS A 178 6.94 -13.00 -2.86
N THR A 179 5.78 -12.39 -2.60
CA THR A 179 5.66 -10.91 -2.51
C THR A 179 6.32 -10.34 -1.25
N ARG A 180 6.67 -11.19 -0.27
CA ARG A 180 7.23 -10.80 1.04
C ARG A 180 6.33 -9.90 1.90
N LEU A 181 5.07 -9.72 1.50
CA LEU A 181 4.10 -8.93 2.25
C LEU A 181 3.56 -9.66 3.49
N ALA A 182 3.61 -10.99 3.49
CA ALA A 182 3.21 -11.81 4.62
C ALA A 182 4.17 -12.98 4.81
N ARG A 183 4.33 -13.40 6.05
CA ARG A 183 5.03 -14.60 6.50
C ARG A 183 4.02 -15.47 7.23
N VAL A 184 3.72 -16.60 6.62
CA VAL A 184 2.68 -17.52 7.05
C VAL A 184 3.25 -18.93 7.00
N ARG A 185 2.87 -19.76 7.96
CA ARG A 185 3.17 -21.20 7.97
C ARG A 185 1.91 -21.95 7.60
N ILE A 186 2.06 -22.99 6.79
CA ILE A 186 0.95 -23.84 6.36
C ILE A 186 0.98 -25.09 7.23
N ASP A 187 -0.17 -25.40 7.85
CA ASP A 187 -0.45 -26.67 8.48
C ASP A 187 -1.37 -27.47 7.55
N GLU A 188 -0.77 -28.35 6.76
CA GLU A 188 -1.47 -29.15 5.76
C GLU A 188 -2.38 -30.21 6.40
N VAL A 189 -2.01 -30.72 7.59
CA VAL A 189 -2.73 -31.81 8.25
C VAL A 189 -4.08 -31.31 8.77
N ASP A 190 -4.08 -30.15 9.41
CA ASP A 190 -5.31 -29.52 9.94
C ASP A 190 -5.98 -28.57 8.94
N GLY A 191 -5.40 -28.37 7.76
CA GLY A 191 -5.92 -27.50 6.69
C GLY A 191 -5.98 -26.02 7.11
N ARG A 192 -4.93 -25.53 7.76
CA ARG A 192 -4.87 -24.20 8.38
C ARG A 192 -3.61 -23.44 8.01
N ILE A 193 -3.69 -22.13 8.15
CA ILE A 193 -2.53 -21.26 8.12
C ILE A 193 -2.33 -20.59 9.47
N ILE A 194 -1.06 -20.48 9.86
CA ILE A 194 -0.63 -19.77 11.07
C ILE A 194 0.19 -18.56 10.65
N THR A 195 -0.32 -17.38 10.98
CA THR A 195 0.31 -16.10 10.67
C THR A 195 1.51 -15.86 11.58
N SER A 196 2.67 -15.56 11.00
CA SER A 196 3.82 -15.07 11.78
C SER A 196 3.93 -13.55 11.74
N SER A 197 3.74 -12.94 10.57
CA SER A 197 3.80 -11.50 10.39
C SER A 197 3.16 -11.12 9.06
N ALA A 198 2.49 -9.98 8.99
CA ALA A 198 2.00 -9.42 7.73
C ALA A 198 2.20 -7.90 7.71
N ALA A 199 2.37 -7.36 6.51
CA ALA A 199 2.37 -5.93 6.25
C ALA A 199 0.96 -5.36 6.50
N TYR A 200 0.87 -4.10 6.92
CA TYR A 200 -0.41 -3.40 7.03
C TYR A 200 -0.68 -2.64 5.74
N ARG A 201 -1.91 -2.75 5.21
CA ARG A 201 -2.34 -1.94 4.06
C ARG A 201 -2.50 -0.45 4.39
N THR A 202 -2.93 -0.18 5.61
CA THR A 202 -3.08 1.16 6.17
C THR A 202 -2.45 1.17 7.55
N PHE A 203 -1.64 2.20 7.81
CA PHE A 203 -1.03 2.40 9.12
C PHE A 203 -1.56 3.69 9.73
N GLY A 204 -2.48 3.57 10.69
CA GLY A 204 -3.12 4.71 11.33
C GLY A 204 -2.94 4.72 12.84
N ASN A 205 -3.74 5.58 13.50
CA ASN A 205 -3.67 5.79 14.94
C ASN A 205 -3.89 4.52 15.77
N LYS A 206 -4.75 3.60 15.30
CA LYS A 206 -5.01 2.32 16.00
C LYS A 206 -3.75 1.46 16.06
N GLN A 207 -3.02 1.37 14.95
CA GLN A 207 -1.78 0.62 14.86
C GLN A 207 -0.69 1.27 15.72
N TRP A 208 -0.63 2.61 15.75
CA TRP A 208 0.26 3.35 16.65
C TRP A 208 -0.01 3.06 18.13
N GLN A 209 -1.29 2.98 18.53
CA GLN A 209 -1.65 2.63 19.91
C GLN A 209 -1.21 1.22 20.29
N ILE A 210 -1.43 0.23 19.40
CA ILE A 210 -0.99 -1.16 19.63
C ILE A 210 0.54 -1.21 19.75
N LEU A 211 1.25 -0.50 18.88
CA LEU A 211 2.71 -0.44 18.91
C LEU A 211 3.24 0.21 20.19
N GLN A 212 2.62 1.31 20.63
CA GLN A 212 2.96 1.98 21.88
C GLN A 212 2.75 1.05 23.09
N GLN A 213 1.65 0.29 23.10
CA GLN A 213 1.35 -0.65 24.17
C GLN A 213 2.42 -1.76 24.22
N ARG A 214 2.72 -2.40 23.09
CA ARG A 214 3.76 -3.43 23.00
C ARG A 214 5.13 -2.93 23.45
N LEU A 215 5.51 -1.71 23.07
CA LEU A 215 6.76 -1.10 23.52
C LEU A 215 6.80 -0.88 25.03
N LYS A 216 5.69 -0.44 25.64
CA LYS A 216 5.60 -0.29 27.10
C LYS A 216 5.69 -1.64 27.82
N GLU A 217 5.05 -2.67 27.28
CA GLU A 217 5.15 -4.05 27.80
C GLU A 217 6.60 -4.54 27.74
N TRP A 218 7.29 -4.35 26.60
CA TRP A 218 8.70 -4.70 26.45
C TRP A 218 9.60 -3.92 27.40
N GLN A 219 9.38 -2.62 27.56
CA GLN A 219 10.11 -1.79 28.52
C GLN A 219 9.95 -2.34 29.94
N THR A 220 8.73 -2.72 30.33
CA THR A 220 8.44 -3.26 31.67
C THR A 220 9.10 -4.62 31.87
N ASN A 221 9.07 -5.48 30.86
CA ASN A 221 9.71 -6.80 30.88
C ASN A 221 11.24 -6.67 31.01
N LEU A 222 11.86 -5.77 30.23
CA LEU A 222 13.30 -5.51 30.30
C LEU A 222 13.72 -4.94 31.65
N GLN A 223 12.94 -4.02 32.22
CA GLN A 223 13.19 -3.50 33.58
C GLN A 223 13.09 -4.60 34.64
N THR A 224 12.16 -5.53 34.48
CA THR A 224 11.99 -6.66 35.40
C THR A 224 13.18 -7.61 35.33
N VAL A 225 13.61 -7.98 34.12
CA VAL A 225 14.80 -8.80 33.90
C VAL A 225 16.07 -8.10 34.40
N GLN A 226 16.20 -6.79 34.17
CA GLN A 226 17.33 -6.01 34.68
C GLN A 226 17.39 -6.03 36.21
N LYS A 227 16.27 -5.82 36.89
CA LYS A 227 16.20 -5.91 38.36
C LYS A 227 16.57 -7.29 38.86
N GLN A 228 16.02 -8.35 38.25
CA GLN A 228 16.36 -9.73 38.59
C GLN A 228 17.85 -10.04 38.38
N LEU A 229 18.46 -9.53 37.32
CA LEU A 229 19.90 -9.70 37.06
C LEU A 229 20.76 -8.98 38.11
N ILE A 230 20.37 -7.78 38.54
CA ILE A 230 21.05 -7.04 39.61
C ILE A 230 20.91 -7.77 40.95
N ASP A 231 19.72 -8.31 41.25
CA ASP A 231 19.47 -9.08 42.47
C ASP A 231 20.24 -10.42 42.50
N ILE A 232 20.56 -10.99 41.34
CA ILE A 232 21.38 -12.22 41.19
C ILE A 232 22.89 -11.90 41.21
N GLN A 233 23.30 -10.64 41.08
CA GLN A 233 24.66 -10.17 41.37
C GLN A 233 24.79 -9.50 42.76
N PRO A 234 24.47 -10.15 43.89
CA PRO A 234 24.94 -9.65 45.17
C PRO A 234 26.42 -10.04 45.31
N ASN A 235 27.30 -9.05 45.15
CA ASN A 235 28.73 -9.06 45.47
C ASN A 235 29.65 -10.02 44.67
N MET A 236 30.35 -9.46 43.69
CA MET A 236 31.82 -9.53 43.70
C MET A 236 32.37 -8.24 44.28
#